data_AF-A0A936KVG7-F1
#
_entry.id   AF-A0A936KVG7-F1
#
_cell.length_a   1.000
_cell.length_b   1.000
_cell.length_c   1.000
_cell.angle_alpha   90.00
_cell.angle_beta   90.00
_cell.angle_gamma   90.00
#
_symmetry.space_group_name_H-M   'P 1'
#
loop_
_entity.id
_entity.type
_entity.pdbx_description
1 polymer ?
#
loop_
_entity_poly.entity_id
_entity_poly.type
_entity_poly.pdbx_seq_one_letter_code
_entity_poly.pdbx_strand_id
1 'polypeptide(L)'
;MINNNIFTSNRLVRNLILLLAFVLFTSVEAQYFGEKIYSFVNVPNSARRAALGENVSLSNEELCFAFQNPSLLDSVHEHKIYATWAPIANAGLNINLGAIGYAFRKTT
;
A
#
# COMPACT_ATOMS: atom_id res chain seq x y z
N MET A 1 -2.62 -9.20 -67.87
CA MET A 1 -2.12 -9.91 -66.69
C MET A 1 -1.86 -8.88 -65.60
N ILE A 2 -2.75 -8.79 -64.59
CA ILE A 2 -2.58 -7.83 -63.48
C ILE A 2 -1.50 -8.41 -62.54
N ASN A 3 -0.51 -7.58 -62.22
CA ASN A 3 0.71 -7.98 -61.52
C ASN A 3 0.39 -8.33 -60.04
N ASN A 4 0.33 -9.62 -59.72
CA ASN A 4 0.00 -10.14 -58.38
C ASN A 4 0.93 -9.61 -57.26
N ASN A 5 2.10 -9.06 -57.62
CA ASN A 5 3.08 -8.47 -56.70
C ASN A 5 2.59 -7.18 -56.01
N ILE A 6 1.63 -6.46 -56.60
CA ILE A 6 1.11 -5.22 -56.00
C ILE A 6 0.20 -5.55 -54.80
N PHE A 7 -0.59 -6.63 -54.90
CA PHE A 7 -1.51 -7.05 -53.84
C PHE A 7 -0.79 -7.70 -52.65
N THR A 8 0.33 -8.38 -52.88
CA THR A 8 1.15 -8.96 -51.81
C THR A 8 1.93 -7.88 -51.03
N SER A 9 2.42 -6.84 -51.72
CA SER A 9 3.06 -5.67 -51.10
C SER A 9 2.16 -4.96 -50.09
N ASN A 10 0.90 -4.68 -50.46
CA ASN A 10 -0.07 -4.05 -49.55
C ASN A 10 -0.40 -4.91 -48.32
N ARG A 11 -0.39 -6.24 -48.45
CA ARG A 11 -0.58 -7.16 -47.31
C ARG A 11 0.62 -7.15 -46.38
N LEU A 12 1.85 -7.11 -46.91
CA LEU A 12 3.07 -7.04 -46.12
C LEU A 12 3.18 -5.71 -45.36
N VAL A 13 2.91 -4.58 -46.03
CA VAL A 13 2.90 -3.25 -45.41
C VAL A 13 1.88 -3.17 -44.28
N ARG A 14 0.66 -3.68 -44.49
CA ARG A 14 -0.37 -3.74 -43.44
C ARG A 14 0.09 -4.57 -42.24
N ASN A 15 0.69 -5.73 -42.47
CA ASN A 15 1.17 -6.59 -41.38
C ASN A 15 2.32 -5.94 -40.62
N LEU A 16 3.21 -5.21 -41.31
CA LEU A 16 4.29 -4.43 -40.69
C LEU A 16 3.75 -3.28 -39.83
N ILE A 17 2.71 -2.57 -40.30
CA ILE A 17 2.04 -1.51 -39.53
C ILE A 17 1.41 -2.07 -38.26
N LEU A 18 0.74 -3.23 -38.35
CA LEU A 18 0.14 -3.89 -37.19
C LEU A 18 1.19 -4.38 -36.18
N LEU A 19 2.30 -4.93 -36.66
CA LEU A 19 3.43 -5.35 -35.82
C LEU A 19 4.05 -4.15 -35.11
N LEU A 20 4.28 -3.06 -35.84
CA LEU A 20 4.84 -1.83 -35.29
C LEU A 20 3.91 -1.22 -34.23
N ALA A 21 2.61 -1.17 -34.51
CA ALA A 21 1.62 -0.73 -33.52
C ALA A 21 1.69 -1.59 -32.25
N PHE A 22 1.73 -2.93 -32.39
CA PHE A 22 1.80 -3.84 -31.24
C PHE A 22 3.05 -3.61 -30.37
N VAL A 23 4.22 -3.40 -30.97
CA VAL A 23 5.48 -3.15 -30.23
C VAL A 23 5.42 -1.83 -29.45
N LEU A 24 4.78 -0.80 -30.00
CA LEU A 24 4.68 0.52 -29.38
C LEU A 24 3.74 0.57 -28.16
N PHE A 25 2.85 -0.41 -27.98
CA PHE A 25 1.92 -0.47 -26.84
C PHE A 25 2.41 -1.37 -25.68
N THR A 26 3.68 -1.79 -25.67
CA THR A 26 4.19 -2.73 -24.64
C THR A 26 4.51 -2.08 -23.29
N SER A 27 4.48 -0.75 -23.17
CA SER A 27 4.73 -0.03 -21.90
C SER A 27 3.47 0.09 -21.03
N VAL A 28 2.83 -1.02 -20.72
CA VAL A 28 1.71 -1.06 -19.77
C VAL A 28 2.27 -1.24 -18.35
N GLU A 29 2.61 -0.13 -17.69
CA GLU A 29 3.03 -0.11 -16.27
C GLU A 29 1.86 -0.25 -15.29
N ALA A 30 0.96 -1.21 -15.50
CA ALA A 30 -0.27 -1.32 -14.71
C ALA A 30 -0.09 -1.93 -13.30
N GLN A 31 1.13 -2.28 -12.88
CA GLN A 31 1.34 -3.08 -11.67
C GLN A 31 2.03 -2.34 -10.51
N TYR A 32 2.52 -1.11 -10.72
CA TYR A 32 3.20 -0.36 -9.65
C TYR A 32 2.22 0.30 -8.67
N PHE A 33 0.91 0.27 -8.96
CA PHE A 33 -0.08 1.10 -8.28
C PHE A 33 -0.79 0.43 -7.10
N GLY A 34 -0.41 -0.79 -6.69
CA GLY A 34 -1.08 -1.54 -5.61
C GLY A 34 -0.42 -1.49 -4.23
N GLU A 35 0.89 -1.21 -4.15
CA GLU A 35 1.64 -1.32 -2.88
C GLU A 35 1.42 -0.14 -1.92
N LYS A 36 0.98 1.03 -2.42
CA LYS A 36 0.99 2.29 -1.64
C LYS A 36 -0.29 3.13 -1.72
N ILE A 37 -1.41 2.57 -2.20
CA ILE A 37 -2.70 3.31 -2.33
C ILE A 37 -3.13 3.92 -0.98
N TYR A 38 -2.80 3.23 0.12
CA TYR A 38 -3.11 3.67 1.47
C TYR A 38 -1.84 3.76 2.33
N SER A 39 -0.89 4.60 1.93
CA SER A 39 0.31 4.88 2.74
C SER A 39 -0.02 5.41 4.14
N PHE A 40 -1.20 6.00 4.34
CA PHE A 40 -1.71 6.40 5.66
C PHE A 40 -2.13 5.21 6.55
N VAL A 41 -2.39 4.03 5.98
CA VAL A 41 -2.66 2.80 6.77
C VAL A 41 -1.37 2.24 7.35
N ASN A 42 -0.24 2.41 6.66
CA ASN A 42 1.06 1.92 7.11
C ASN A 42 1.85 2.96 7.92
N VAL A 43 1.16 3.81 8.67
CA VAL A 43 1.80 4.79 9.55
C VAL A 43 2.09 4.12 10.90
N PRO A 44 3.29 4.32 11.47
CA PRO A 44 3.58 3.85 12.81
C PRO A 44 2.64 4.53 13.83
N ASN A 45 1.82 3.73 14.49
CA ASN A 45 0.86 4.17 15.53
C ASN A 45 1.49 4.25 16.93
N SER A 46 2.82 4.12 17.02
CA SER A 46 3.59 4.24 18.26
C SER A 46 5.03 4.66 17.94
N ALA A 47 5.66 5.37 18.88
CA ALA A 47 7.08 5.72 18.77
C ALA A 47 7.97 4.47 18.67
N ARG A 48 7.56 3.38 19.33
CA ARG A 48 8.27 2.10 19.26
C ARG A 48 8.22 1.51 17.86
N ARG A 49 7.08 1.48 17.18
CA ARG A 49 7.01 1.05 15.76
C ARG A 49 7.81 1.96 14.84
N ALA A 50 7.79 3.27 15.09
CA ALA A 50 8.60 4.20 14.31
C ALA A 50 10.11 3.92 14.45
N ALA A 51 10.57 3.47 15.62
CA ALA A 51 11.98 3.18 15.89
C ALA A 51 12.42 1.75 15.54
N LEU A 52 11.56 0.74 15.75
CA LEU A 52 11.88 -0.69 15.58
C LEU A 52 11.32 -1.31 14.30
N GLY A 53 10.46 -0.61 13.56
CA GLY A 53 9.77 -1.14 12.39
C GLY A 53 8.56 -2.02 12.74
N GLU A 54 8.00 -2.68 11.72
CA GLU A 54 6.83 -3.54 11.84
C GLU A 54 7.16 -4.84 12.60
N ASN A 55 6.54 -5.04 13.76
CA ASN A 55 6.54 -6.31 14.48
C ASN A 55 5.13 -6.62 14.99
N VAL A 56 4.40 -7.47 14.26
CA VAL A 56 3.01 -7.86 14.56
C VAL A 56 2.88 -9.03 15.55
N SER A 57 4.00 -9.67 15.90
CA SER A 57 4.06 -10.87 16.74
C SER A 57 4.45 -10.61 18.19
N LEU A 58 4.83 -9.38 18.54
CA LEU A 58 5.17 -9.02 19.91
C LEU A 58 3.88 -8.80 20.70
N SER A 59 3.53 -9.75 21.58
CA SER A 59 2.41 -9.64 22.53
C SER A 59 2.72 -8.70 23.71
N ASN A 60 3.50 -7.64 23.46
CA ASN A 60 3.94 -6.73 24.50
C ASN A 60 2.76 -5.91 25.03
N GLU A 61 2.87 -5.44 26.27
CA GLU A 61 1.80 -4.78 27.05
C GLU A 61 1.36 -3.39 26.57
N GLU A 62 1.67 -3.02 25.32
CA GLU A 62 1.34 -1.71 24.76
C GLU A 62 0.02 -1.77 24.00
N LEU A 63 -0.93 -0.96 24.47
CA LEU A 63 -2.27 -0.86 23.90
C LEU A 63 -2.28 -0.41 22.41
N CYS A 64 -1.23 0.26 21.95
CA CYS A 64 -1.11 0.68 20.55
C CYS A 64 -1.04 -0.50 19.57
N PHE A 65 -0.59 -1.69 19.98
CA PHE A 65 -0.54 -2.87 19.11
C PHE A 65 -1.93 -3.44 18.80
N ALA A 66 -2.93 -3.20 19.66
CA ALA A 66 -4.31 -3.62 19.42
C ALA A 66 -4.93 -2.98 18.15
N PHE A 67 -4.41 -1.83 17.70
CA PHE A 67 -4.84 -1.20 16.43
C PHE A 67 -4.40 -1.97 15.20
N GLN A 68 -3.30 -2.72 15.29
CA GLN A 68 -2.81 -3.54 14.17
C GLN A 68 -3.37 -4.95 14.27
N ASN A 69 -3.40 -5.49 15.49
CA ASN A 69 -3.88 -6.82 15.75
C ASN A 69 -4.76 -6.80 17.01
N PRO A 70 -6.09 -6.73 16.85
CA PRO A 70 -7.03 -6.73 17.98
C PRO A 70 -6.91 -7.98 18.87
N SER A 71 -6.36 -9.10 18.35
CA SER A 71 -6.15 -10.31 19.15
C SER A 71 -5.07 -10.18 20.22
N LEU A 72 -4.23 -9.14 20.16
CA LEU A 72 -3.25 -8.83 21.21
C LEU A 72 -3.88 -8.12 22.41
N LEU A 73 -5.15 -7.73 22.32
CA LEU A 73 -5.85 -7.08 23.42
C LEU A 73 -6.20 -8.10 24.51
N ASP A 74 -5.39 -8.11 25.55
CA ASP A 74 -5.57 -8.96 26.73
C ASP A 74 -5.90 -8.17 28.01
N SER A 75 -6.23 -8.84 29.11
CA SER A 75 -6.56 -8.25 30.42
C SER A 75 -5.50 -7.31 30.97
N VAL A 76 -4.23 -7.49 30.56
CA VAL A 76 -3.12 -6.59 30.91
C VAL A 76 -3.33 -5.16 30.38
N HIS A 77 -4.22 -4.95 29.41
CA HIS A 77 -4.52 -3.64 28.84
C HIS A 77 -5.69 -2.93 29.51
N GLU A 78 -6.40 -3.58 30.43
CA GLU A 78 -7.56 -2.98 31.11
C GLU A 78 -7.15 -1.70 31.84
N HIS A 79 -7.96 -0.64 31.68
CA HIS A 79 -7.74 0.69 32.24
C HIS A 79 -6.48 1.41 31.76
N LYS A 80 -5.82 0.95 30.69
CA LYS A 80 -4.70 1.67 30.08
C LYS A 80 -5.20 2.70 29.06
N ILE A 81 -4.56 3.87 29.08
CA ILE A 81 -4.71 4.93 28.06
C ILE A 81 -3.43 4.92 27.21
N TYR A 82 -3.56 5.18 25.91
CA TYR A 82 -2.42 5.49 25.07
C TYR A 82 -2.69 6.76 24.28
N ALA A 83 -1.64 7.53 24.02
CA ALA A 83 -1.65 8.68 23.14
C ALA A 83 -0.36 8.67 22.32
N THR A 84 -0.46 9.04 21.05
CA THR A 84 0.67 9.15 20.14
C THR A 84 0.51 10.35 19.25
N TRP A 85 1.63 10.94 18.85
CA TRP A 85 1.72 12.02 17.89
C TRP A 85 3.01 11.82 17.10
N ALA A 86 2.93 11.89 15.78
CA ALA A 86 4.07 11.79 14.90
C ALA A 86 3.87 12.68 13.65
N PRO A 87 4.89 13.46 13.27
CA PRO A 87 4.92 14.14 11.99
C PRO A 87 5.30 13.12 10.91
N ILE A 88 4.52 13.02 9.83
CA ILE A 88 4.83 12.12 8.72
C ILE A 88 5.37 12.97 7.58
N ALA A 89 6.69 12.92 7.41
CA ALA A 89 7.37 13.55 6.28
C ALA A 89 7.52 12.53 5.13
N ASN A 90 6.41 12.14 4.50
CA ASN A 90 6.46 11.34 3.27
C ASN A 90 5.88 12.14 2.10
N ALA A 91 6.62 12.18 0.99
CA ALA A 91 6.22 12.80 -0.29
C ALA A 91 5.84 14.31 -0.25
N GLY A 92 6.39 15.10 0.68
CA GLY A 92 6.22 16.56 0.71
C GLY A 92 4.93 17.05 1.36
N LEU A 93 4.14 16.16 1.97
CA LEU A 93 2.96 16.51 2.75
C LEU A 93 3.36 16.64 4.23
N ASN A 94 3.31 17.85 4.80
CA ASN A 94 3.57 18.10 6.21
C ASN A 94 2.33 17.75 7.06
N ILE A 95 1.98 16.47 7.10
CA ILE A 95 0.83 15.99 7.87
C ILE A 95 1.27 15.49 9.24
N ASN A 96 0.56 15.95 10.28
CA ASN A 96 0.72 15.44 11.64
C ASN A 96 -0.38 14.42 11.90
N LEU A 97 -0.01 13.20 12.28
CA LEU A 97 -0.98 12.20 12.71
C LEU A 97 -0.79 11.92 14.20
N GLY A 98 -1.91 11.83 14.90
CA GLY A 98 -1.95 11.42 16.29
C GLY A 98 -3.15 10.55 16.56
N ALA A 99 -3.06 9.72 17.58
CA ALA A 99 -4.15 8.87 18.03
C ALA A 99 -4.18 8.86 19.56
N ILE A 100 -5.39 8.76 20.12
CA ILE A 100 -5.63 8.56 21.54
C ILE A 100 -6.65 7.43 21.69
N GLY A 101 -6.48 6.61 22.71
CA GLY A 101 -7.50 5.63 23.05
C GLY A 101 -7.32 5.03 24.43
N TYR A 102 -8.33 4.26 24.82
CA TYR A 102 -8.50 3.71 26.15
C TYR A 102 -9.06 2.31 26.04
N ALA A 103 -8.52 1.38 26.82
CA ALA A 103 -9.01 0.03 26.90
C ALA A 103 -9.87 -0.15 28.16
N PHE A 104 -11.07 -0.70 27.95
CA PHE A 104 -11.97 -1.11 29.00
C PHE A 104 -12.43 -2.54 28.73
N ARG A 105 -12.64 -3.29 29.81
CA ARG A 105 -13.18 -4.65 29.71
C ARG A 105 -14.70 -4.58 29.70
N LYS A 106 -15.31 -5.25 28.72
CA LYS A 106 -16.77 -5.43 28.69
C LYS A 106 -17.14 -6.55 29.66
N THR A 107 -17.79 -6.22 30.76
CA THR A 107 -18.50 -7.20 31.59
C THR A 107 -19.79 -7.60 30.87
N THR A 108 -19.98 -8.90 30.65
CA THR A 108 -21.20 -9.47 30.07
C THR A 108 -21.86 -10.35 31.12
#